data_AF-A0AAW9QRR8-F1
#
_entry.id   AF-A0AAW9QRR8-F1
#
_cell.length_a   1.000
_cell.length_b   1.000
_cell.length_c   1.000
_cell.angle_alpha   90.00
_cell.angle_beta   90.00
_cell.angle_gamma   90.00
#
_symmetry.space_group_name_H-M   'P 1'
#
loop_
_entity.id
_entity.type
_entity.pdbx_description
1 polymer ?
#
loop_
_entity_poly.entity_id
_entity_poly.type
_entity_poly.pdbx_seq_one_letter_code
_entity_poly.pdbx_strand_id
1 'polypeptide(L)'
;MTKYDFYRILQNGRIRWYGKLKPARTPGRSIGARIVVEKDPVTGKVLRAWNEVYDREGRVILVHPKRPQDLGHIEIDPETGREISRRD
;
A
#
# COMPACT_ATOMS: atom_id res chain seq x y z
N MET A 1 10.28 10.01 16.37
CA MET A 1 9.10 9.86 15.50
C MET A 1 9.14 8.48 14.85
N THR A 2 8.14 7.62 15.05
CA THR A 2 8.10 6.28 14.46
C THR A 2 7.86 6.36 12.95
N LYS A 3 8.62 5.57 12.18
CA LYS A 3 8.57 5.55 10.71
C LYS A 3 7.29 4.89 10.17
N TYR A 4 6.67 4.02 10.97
CA TYR A 4 5.48 3.25 10.65
C TYR A 4 4.48 3.36 11.80
N ASP A 5 3.18 3.36 11.49
CA ASP A 5 2.11 3.41 12.48
C ASP A 5 1.81 2.02 13.05
N PHE A 6 1.77 1.00 12.19
CA PHE A 6 1.52 -0.38 12.58
C PHE A 6 2.17 -1.37 11.61
N TYR A 7 2.16 -2.64 11.98
CA TYR A 7 2.60 -3.75 11.13
C TYR A 7 1.60 -4.90 11.13
N ARG A 8 1.68 -5.75 10.11
CA ARG A 8 0.89 -6.97 9.99
C ARG A 8 1.80 -8.14 9.61
N ILE A 9 1.66 -9.24 10.34
CA ILE A 9 2.29 -10.52 10.00
C ILE A 9 1.35 -11.25 9.04
N LEU A 10 1.89 -11.69 7.91
CA LEU A 10 1.16 -12.46 6.91
C LEU A 10 1.24 -13.96 7.23
N GLN A 11 0.31 -14.75 6.68
CA GLN A 11 0.27 -16.21 6.86
C GLN A 11 1.57 -16.90 6.42
N ASN A 12 2.29 -16.32 5.45
CA ASN A 12 3.59 -16.82 4.97
C ASN A 12 4.79 -16.31 5.79
N GLY A 13 4.55 -15.72 6.96
CA GLY A 13 5.59 -15.22 7.87
C GLY A 13 6.22 -13.88 7.48
N ARG A 14 5.91 -13.31 6.30
CA ARG A 14 6.39 -11.97 5.93
C ARG A 14 5.70 -10.89 6.74
N ILE A 15 6.39 -9.76 6.92
CA ILE A 15 5.86 -8.62 7.69
C ILE A 15 5.66 -7.42 6.77
N ARG A 16 4.46 -6.84 6.81
CA ARG A 16 4.14 -5.55 6.17
C ARG A 16 4.11 -4.45 7.21
N TRP A 17 4.80 -3.37 6.94
CA TRP A 17 4.86 -2.16 7.76
C TRP A 17 4.12 -1.04 7.06
N TYR A 18 3.21 -0.39 7.78
CA TYR A 18 2.32 0.63 7.25
C TYR A 18 2.76 2.00 7.73
N GLY A 19 3.10 2.88 6.80
CA GLY A 19 3.43 4.27 7.10
C GLY A 19 2.21 5.08 7.53
N LYS A 20 2.47 6.33 7.89
CA LYS A 20 1.42 7.34 8.13
C LYS A 20 0.56 7.55 6.90
N LEU A 21 -0.75 7.61 7.10
CA LEU A 21 -1.69 8.04 6.07
C LEU A 21 -1.44 9.51 5.75
N LYS A 22 -1.12 9.79 4.49
CA LYS A 22 -1.03 11.16 3.96
C LYS A 22 -2.38 11.50 3.32
N PRO A 23 -3.09 12.52 3.82
CA PRO A 23 -4.40 12.87 3.28
C PRO A 23 -4.29 13.35 1.83
N ALA A 24 -5.33 13.09 1.04
CA ALA A 24 -5.45 13.64 -0.30
C ALA A 24 -5.50 15.17 -0.24
N ARG A 25 -4.81 15.84 -1.17
CA ARG A 25 -4.79 17.31 -1.26
C ARG A 25 -6.04 17.88 -1.92
N THR A 26 -6.68 17.08 -2.76
CA THR A 26 -7.87 17.47 -3.52
C THR A 26 -9.05 16.60 -3.09
N PRO A 27 -10.25 17.18 -2.95
CA PRO A 27 -11.47 16.39 -2.73
C PRO A 27 -11.70 15.42 -3.89
N GLY A 28 -12.06 14.18 -3.57
CA GLY A 28 -12.34 13.16 -4.57
C GLY A 28 -12.73 11.82 -3.97
N ARG A 29 -12.56 10.76 -4.77
CA ARG A 29 -12.80 9.36 -4.36
C ARG A 29 -11.81 8.91 -3.28
N SER A 30 -10.56 9.38 -3.35
CA SER A 30 -9.52 9.05 -2.39
C SER A 30 -9.54 9.96 -1.16
N ILE A 31 -9.35 9.39 0.03
CA ILE A 31 -9.04 10.15 1.26
C ILE A 31 -7.54 10.38 1.47
N GLY A 32 -6.69 9.69 0.71
CA GLY A 32 -5.25 9.73 0.88
C GLY A 32 -4.57 8.41 0.57
N ALA A 33 -3.27 8.39 0.81
CA ALA A 33 -2.41 7.25 0.55
C ALA A 33 -1.39 7.03 1.66
N ARG A 34 -0.94 5.79 1.84
CA ARG A 34 0.19 5.47 2.72
C ARG A 34 1.16 4.53 2.04
N ILE A 35 2.43 4.67 2.39
CA ILE A 35 3.48 3.73 1.96
C ILE A 35 3.35 2.44 2.78
N VAL A 36 3.43 1.30 2.09
CA VAL A 36 3.50 -0.02 2.68
C VAL A 36 4.81 -0.66 2.26
N VAL A 37 5.49 -1.28 3.22
CA VAL A 37 6.80 -1.89 3.03
C VAL A 37 6.75 -3.32 3.52
N GLU A 38 7.01 -4.27 2.63
CA GLU A 38 7.19 -5.66 3.01
C GLU A 38 8.68 -5.96 3.19
N LYS A 39 9.03 -6.52 4.35
CA LYS A 39 10.39 -6.87 4.69
C LYS A 39 10.56 -8.37 4.86
N ASP A 40 11.77 -8.83 4.55
CA ASP A 40 12.25 -10.15 4.94
C ASP A 40 12.33 -10.22 6.48
N PRO A 41 11.70 -11.22 7.13
CA PRO A 41 11.63 -11.28 8.58
C PRO A 41 12.96 -11.68 9.24
N VAL A 42 13.90 -12.29 8.49
CA VAL A 42 15.19 -12.75 9.01
C VAL A 42 16.23 -11.65 8.90
N THR A 43 16.30 -10.99 7.75
CA THR A 43 17.34 -10.01 7.41
C THR A 43 16.89 -8.56 7.59
N GLY A 44 15.58 -8.31 7.71
CA GLY A 44 15.00 -6.97 7.76
C GLY A 44 15.07 -6.19 6.44
N LYS A 45 15.58 -6.81 5.36
CA LYS A 45 15.70 -6.19 4.04
C LYS A 45 14.32 -5.88 3.47
N VAL A 46 14.17 -4.69 2.88
CA VAL A 46 12.95 -4.34 2.13
C VAL A 46 12.90 -5.15 0.84
N LEU A 47 11.86 -5.98 0.70
CA LEU A 47 11.61 -6.79 -0.50
C LEU A 47 10.69 -6.05 -1.47
N ARG A 48 9.60 -5.47 -0.95
CA ARG A 48 8.60 -4.75 -1.75
C ARG A 48 8.21 -3.45 -1.06
N ALA A 49 7.88 -2.45 -1.86
CA ALA A 49 7.29 -1.21 -1.37
C ALA A 49 6.24 -0.73 -2.38
N TRP A 50 5.11 -0.25 -1.88
CA TRP A 50 4.03 0.29 -2.70
C TRP A 50 3.24 1.34 -1.91
N ASN A 51 2.60 2.27 -2.60
CA ASN A 51 1.57 3.10 -1.96
C ASN A 51 0.22 2.41 -2.07
N GLU A 52 -0.53 2.38 -0.98
CA GLU A 52 -1.96 2.05 -0.99
C GLU A 52 -2.74 3.36 -0.91
N VAL A 53 -3.72 3.51 -1.81
CA VAL A 53 -4.65 4.63 -1.84
C VAL A 53 -6.01 4.13 -1.35
N TYR A 54 -6.62 4.88 -0.44
CA TYR A 54 -7.86 4.48 0.20
C TYR A 54 -9.04 5.37 -0.21
N ASP A 55 -10.22 4.78 -0.27
CA ASP A 55 -11.48 5.52 -0.34
C ASP A 55 -11.98 5.98 1.04
N ARG A 56 -13.17 6.60 1.07
CA ARG A 56 -13.79 7.13 2.29
C ARG A 56 -14.20 6.07 3.30
N GLU A 57 -14.37 4.82 2.88
CA GLU A 57 -14.67 3.70 3.75
C GLU A 57 -13.38 3.01 4.24
N GLY A 58 -12.21 3.51 3.83
CA GLY A 58 -10.92 2.97 4.20
C GLY A 58 -10.53 1.72 3.40
N ARG A 59 -11.21 1.43 2.28
CA ARG A 59 -10.86 0.30 1.39
C ARG A 59 -9.80 0.74 0.39
N VAL A 60 -8.93 -0.19 -0.01
CA VAL A 60 -7.88 0.09 -1.01
C VAL A 60 -8.50 0.12 -2.39
N ILE A 61 -8.34 1.24 -3.09
CA ILE A 61 -8.86 1.45 -4.45
C ILE A 61 -7.75 1.51 -5.51
N LEU A 62 -6.50 1.71 -5.08
CA LEU A 62 -5.35 1.74 -5.97
C LEU A 62 -4.09 1.30 -5.21
N VAL A 63 -3.24 0.56 -5.91
CA VAL A 63 -1.89 0.19 -5.47
C VAL A 63 -0.87 0.76 -6.46
N HIS A 64 0.15 1.44 -5.96
CA HIS A 64 1.29 1.91 -6.77
C HIS A 64 2.57 1.22 -6.34
N PRO A 65 2.98 0.11 -6.98
CA PRO A 65 4.24 -0.54 -6.70
C PRO A 65 5.43 0.38 -7.00
N LYS A 66 6.41 0.41 -6.10
CA LYS A 66 7.62 1.24 -6.19
C LYS A 66 8.92 0.43 -6.15
N ARG A 67 8.88 -0.77 -5.57
CA ARG A 67 10.03 -1.68 -5.44
C ARG A 67 9.57 -3.13 -5.60
N PRO A 68 10.31 -3.99 -6.35
CA PRO A 68 11.64 -3.77 -6.94
C PRO A 68 11.67 -2.79 -8.12
N GLN A 69 10.53 -2.54 -8.74
CA GLN A 69 10.37 -1.60 -9.84
C GLN A 69 9.06 -0.82 -9.67
N ASP A 70 8.98 0.33 -10.33
CA ASP A 70 7.70 1.04 -10.49
C ASP A 70 6.88 0.29 -11.56
N LEU A 71 5.65 -0.08 -11.22
CA LEU A 71 4.73 -0.81 -12.11
C LEU A 71 3.50 0.03 -12.48
N GLY A 72 3.58 1.34 -12.27
CA GLY A 72 2.45 2.22 -12.47
C GLY A 72 1.35 2.02 -11.43
N HIS A 73 0.19 2.59 -11.73
CA HIS A 73 -1.00 2.53 -10.91
C HIS A 73 -1.84 1.29 -11.26
N ILE A 74 -2.13 0.49 -10.25
CA ILE A 74 -3.01 -0.67 -10.35
C ILE A 74 -4.33 -0.32 -9.65
N GLU A 75 -5.42 -0.20 -10.42
CA GLU A 75 -6.76 0.00 -9.87
C GLU A 75 -7.27 -1.30 -9.22
N ILE A 76 -7.81 -1.18 -8.01
CA ILE A 76 -8.29 -2.30 -7.22
C ILE A 76 -9.80 -2.16 -7.03
N ASP A 77 -10.51 -3.27 -7.19
CA ASP A 77 -11.89 -3.41 -6.74
C ASP A 77 -11.91 -3.46 -5.21
N PRO A 78 -12.46 -2.44 -4.53
CA PRO A 78 -12.41 -2.37 -3.07
C PRO A 78 -13.21 -3.49 -2.38
N GLU A 79 -14.18 -4.11 -3.06
CA GLU A 79 -15.00 -5.19 -2.49
C GLU A 79 -14.29 -6.53 -2.55
N THR A 80 -13.59 -6.81 -3.66
CA THR A 80 -12.96 -8.11 -3.90
C THR A 80 -11.45 -8.11 -3.68
N GLY A 81 -10.83 -6.94 -3.65
CA GLY A 81 -9.37 -6.77 -3.63
C GLY A 81 -8.67 -7.17 -4.92
N ARG A 82 -9.41 -7.42 -6.00
CA ARG A 82 -8.86 -7.84 -7.30
C ARG A 82 -8.43 -6.63 -8.13
N GLU A 83 -7.41 -6.83 -8.96
CA GLU A 83 -7.00 -5.87 -9.96
C GLU A 83 -8.12 -5.68 -11.00
N ILE A 84 -8.52 -4.43 -11.23
CA ILE A 84 -9.44 -4.02 -12.30
C ILE A 84 -8.65 -3.66 -13.55
N SER A 85 -7.65 -2.81 -13.39
CA SER A 85 -6.85 -2.27 -14.50
C SER A 85 -5.47 -1.82 -14.04
N ARG A 86 -4.57 -1.62 -15.00
CA ARG A 86 -3.22 -1.08 -14.78
C ARG A 86 -2.93 0.03 -15.77
N ARG A 87 -2.28 1.10 -15.29
CA ARG A 87 -1.87 2.25 -16.10
C ARG A 87 -0.50 2.72 -15.65
N ASP A 88 0.34 3.10 -16.61
CA ASP A 88 1.68 3.64 -16.37
C ASP A 88 1.65 5.13 -15.99
#